data_AF-A0A843FYN3-F1
#
_entry.id   AF-A0A843FYN3-F1
#
_cell.length_a   1.000
_cell.length_b   1.000
_cell.length_c   1.000
_cell.angle_alpha   90.00
_cell.angle_beta   90.00
_cell.angle_gamma   90.00
#
_symmetry.space_group_name_H-M   'P 1'
#
loop_
_entity.id
_entity.type
_entity.pdbx_description
1 polymer ?
#
loop_
_entity_poly.entity_id
_entity_poly.type
_entity_poly.pdbx_seq_one_letter_code
_entity_poly.pdbx_strand_id
1 'polypeptide(L)'
;MAATRFLTVTDVYERFLKGKKVPEADWDYKIIPETATALKEKYKLNFGNKFVPEDNETKNNLFQAGLEMLCTCGFYCQDLGRVMKFTEEEIWEGIKRAPKKLILGEGRDIARFYPRHGNAP
;
A
#
# COMPACT_ATOMS: atom_id res chain seq x y z
N MET A 1 -17.09 8.66 8.84
CA MET A 1 -16.76 10.10 8.70
C MET A 1 -15.64 10.18 7.67
N ALA A 2 -15.78 10.98 6.62
CA ALA A 2 -14.74 11.09 5.60
C ALA A 2 -13.44 11.64 6.23
N ALA A 3 -12.29 11.08 5.88
CA ALA A 3 -11.00 11.59 6.32
C ALA A 3 -10.83 13.04 5.85
N THR A 4 -10.78 13.98 6.79
CA THR A 4 -10.74 15.43 6.51
C THR A 4 -9.37 15.94 6.05
N ARG A 5 -8.31 15.14 6.23
CA ARG A 5 -6.95 15.41 5.75
C ARG A 5 -6.16 14.11 5.57
N PHE A 6 -5.17 14.13 4.67
CA PHE A 6 -4.22 13.03 4.51
C PHE A 6 -3.33 12.88 5.75
N LEU A 7 -2.86 11.66 6.00
CA LEU A 7 -1.97 11.39 7.12
C LEU A 7 -0.59 11.97 6.88
N THR A 8 -0.09 12.67 7.88
CA THR A 8 1.31 13.12 7.93
C THR A 8 2.17 12.13 8.72
N VAL A 9 3.49 12.27 8.62
CA VAL A 9 4.43 11.47 9.41
C VAL A 9 4.21 11.65 10.92
N THR A 10 3.81 12.83 11.37
CA THR A 10 3.50 13.10 12.78
C THR A 10 2.24 12.35 13.24
N ASP A 11 1.17 12.35 12.42
CA ASP A 11 -0.05 11.59 12.72
C ASP A 11 0.25 10.09 12.83
N VAL A 12 1.10 9.58 11.95
CA VAL A 12 1.55 8.18 11.94
C VAL A 12 2.31 7.85 13.21
N TYR A 13 3.25 8.69 13.63
CA TYR A 13 4.01 8.47 14.87
C TYR A 13 3.10 8.43 16.11
N GLU A 14 2.18 9.39 16.26
CA GLU A 14 1.24 9.41 17.39
C GLU A 14 0.35 8.16 17.44
N ARG A 15 -0.06 7.67 16.28
CA ARG A 15 -0.86 6.43 16.18
C ARG A 15 -0.04 5.20 16.50
N PHE A 16 1.23 5.13 16.10
CA PHE A 16 2.11 4.04 16.50
C PHE A 16 2.31 3.97 18.02
N LEU A 17 2.44 5.12 18.71
CA LEU A 17 2.53 5.15 20.18
C LEU A 17 1.30 4.50 20.86
N LYS A 18 0.12 4.65 20.23
CA LYS A 18 -1.15 4.07 20.68
C LYS A 18 -1.46 2.70 20.04
N GLY A 19 -0.63 2.25 19.11
CA GLY A 19 -0.84 1.04 18.31
C GLY A 19 -0.76 -0.24 19.12
N LYS A 20 -1.30 -1.33 18.58
CA LYS A 20 -1.29 -2.63 19.27
C LYS A 20 0.14 -3.16 19.33
N LYS A 21 0.62 -3.58 20.51
CA LYS A 21 1.90 -4.31 20.62
C LYS A 21 1.77 -5.67 19.95
N VAL A 22 2.71 -5.99 19.07
CA VAL A 22 2.74 -7.23 18.31
C VAL A 22 4.20 -7.71 18.27
N PRO A 23 4.49 -8.94 18.70
CA PRO A 23 5.80 -9.55 18.50
C PRO A 23 6.13 -9.63 17.01
N GLU A 24 7.37 -9.32 16.62
CA GLU A 24 7.81 -9.36 15.23
C GLU A 24 7.55 -10.72 14.58
N ALA A 25 7.82 -11.81 15.30
CA ALA A 25 7.52 -13.17 14.84
C ALA A 25 6.03 -13.41 14.54
N ASP A 26 5.11 -12.80 15.31
CA ASP A 26 3.68 -12.92 15.02
C ASP A 26 3.29 -12.08 13.79
N TRP A 27 3.95 -10.95 13.57
CA TRP A 27 3.76 -10.14 12.37
C TRP A 27 4.20 -10.89 11.11
N ASP A 28 5.43 -11.39 11.11
CA ASP A 28 6.07 -12.01 9.95
C ASP A 28 5.53 -13.39 9.61
N TYR A 29 5.27 -14.22 10.63
CA TYR A 29 4.91 -15.62 10.42
C TYR A 29 3.42 -15.91 10.52
N LYS A 30 2.60 -14.98 11.02
CA LYS A 30 1.15 -15.17 11.14
C LYS A 30 0.38 -14.08 10.41
N ILE A 31 0.48 -12.84 10.85
CA ILE A 31 -0.41 -11.76 10.37
C ILE A 31 -0.25 -11.53 8.87
N ILE A 32 0.99 -11.38 8.39
CA ILE A 32 1.24 -11.14 6.96
C ILE A 32 0.88 -12.36 6.11
N PRO A 33 1.38 -13.59 6.38
CA PRO A 33 1.10 -14.75 5.53
C PRO A 33 -0.38 -15.17 5.53
N GLU A 34 -1.05 -15.16 6.68
CA GLU A 34 -2.47 -15.53 6.78
C GLU A 34 -3.35 -14.53 6.01
N THR A 35 -3.10 -13.23 6.17
CA THR A 35 -3.88 -12.20 5.46
C THR A 35 -3.63 -12.27 3.96
N ALA A 36 -2.39 -12.41 3.52
CA ALA A 36 -2.06 -12.55 2.11
C ALA A 36 -2.73 -13.79 1.48
N THR A 37 -2.75 -14.91 2.20
CA THR A 37 -3.38 -16.16 1.75
C THR A 37 -4.90 -16.00 1.64
N ALA A 38 -5.54 -15.45 2.67
CA ALA A 38 -6.98 -15.19 2.67
C ALA A 38 -7.40 -14.24 1.53
N LEU A 39 -6.63 -13.18 1.27
CA LEU A 39 -6.93 -12.23 0.19
C LEU A 39 -6.68 -12.81 -1.18
N LYS A 40 -5.62 -13.62 -1.35
CA LYS A 40 -5.39 -14.37 -2.60
C LYS A 40 -6.60 -15.25 -2.94
N GLU A 41 -7.13 -15.96 -1.96
CA GLU A 41 -8.32 -16.82 -2.13
C GLU A 41 -9.59 -15.99 -2.39
N LYS A 42 -9.83 -14.95 -1.58
CA LYS A 42 -10.99 -14.05 -1.71
C LYS A 42 -11.09 -13.43 -3.10
N TYR A 43 -9.99 -12.92 -3.62
CA TYR A 43 -9.91 -12.25 -4.92
C TYR A 43 -9.56 -13.19 -6.08
N LYS A 44 -9.43 -14.50 -5.81
CA LYS A 44 -9.09 -15.55 -6.79
C LYS A 44 -7.88 -15.20 -7.65
N LEU A 45 -6.83 -14.66 -7.03
CA LEU A 45 -5.65 -14.18 -7.74
C LEU A 45 -4.83 -15.35 -8.29
N ASN A 46 -4.71 -15.40 -9.62
CA ASN A 46 -3.89 -16.37 -10.33
C ASN A 46 -3.24 -15.72 -11.55
N PHE A 47 -1.91 -15.61 -11.55
CA PHE A 47 -1.15 -15.00 -12.65
C PHE A 47 -0.66 -16.04 -13.67
N GLY A 48 -0.82 -17.33 -13.39
CA GLY A 48 -0.29 -18.42 -14.21
C GLY A 48 1.21 -18.25 -14.49
N ASN A 49 1.60 -18.38 -15.75
CA ASN A 49 2.99 -18.18 -16.22
C ASN A 49 3.22 -16.82 -16.88
N LYS A 50 2.30 -15.84 -16.69
CA LYS A 50 2.43 -14.52 -17.28
C LYS A 50 3.19 -13.57 -16.35
N PHE A 51 4.15 -12.83 -16.90
CA PHE A 51 4.88 -11.80 -16.15
C PHE A 51 4.08 -10.51 -15.98
N VAL A 52 3.31 -10.13 -17.01
CA VAL A 52 2.47 -8.93 -16.99
C VAL A 52 1.01 -9.36 -17.12
N PRO A 53 0.15 -9.09 -16.12
CA PRO A 53 -1.28 -9.33 -16.27
C PRO A 53 -1.87 -8.32 -17.26
N GLU A 54 -2.49 -8.82 -18.32
CA GLU A 54 -3.12 -8.00 -19.37
C GLU A 54 -4.60 -7.77 -19.06
N ASP A 55 -5.25 -8.72 -18.39
CA ASP A 55 -6.68 -8.67 -18.11
C ASP A 55 -7.02 -7.66 -17.00
N ASN A 56 -8.03 -6.83 -17.27
CA ASN A 56 -8.44 -5.76 -16.36
C ASN A 56 -9.02 -6.29 -15.04
N GLU A 57 -9.61 -7.48 -15.04
CA GLU A 57 -10.18 -8.10 -13.85
C GLU A 57 -9.10 -8.45 -12.84
N THR A 58 -8.04 -9.19 -13.24
CA THR A 58 -6.93 -9.53 -12.34
C THR A 58 -6.19 -8.28 -11.87
N LYS A 59 -5.97 -7.29 -12.74
CA LYS A 59 -5.35 -6.00 -12.34
C LYS A 59 -6.16 -5.29 -11.26
N ASN A 60 -7.48 -5.20 -11.45
CA ASN A 60 -8.36 -4.57 -10.46
C ASN A 60 -8.45 -5.39 -9.17
N ASN A 61 -8.61 -6.71 -9.26
CA ASN A 61 -8.66 -7.59 -8.10
C ASN A 61 -7.36 -7.53 -7.29
N LEU A 62 -6.20 -7.48 -7.96
CA LEU A 62 -4.91 -7.31 -7.29
C LEU A 62 -4.81 -5.96 -6.57
N PHE A 63 -5.26 -4.87 -7.21
CA PHE A 63 -5.29 -3.55 -6.58
C PHE A 63 -6.19 -3.53 -5.34
N GLN A 64 -7.40 -4.08 -5.44
CA GLN A 64 -8.34 -4.15 -4.31
C GLN A 64 -7.82 -5.04 -3.19
N ALA A 65 -7.22 -6.19 -3.51
CA ALA A 65 -6.59 -7.07 -2.53
C ALA A 65 -5.44 -6.35 -1.79
N GLY A 66 -4.60 -5.60 -2.49
CA GLY A 66 -3.53 -4.82 -1.86
C GLY A 66 -4.06 -3.69 -0.96
N LEU A 67 -5.11 -3.00 -1.38
CA LEU A 67 -5.77 -1.98 -0.58
C LEU A 67 -6.36 -2.59 0.71
N GLU A 68 -7.10 -3.69 0.58
CA GLU A 68 -7.68 -4.40 1.73
C GLU A 68 -6.60 -4.97 2.65
N MET A 69 -5.48 -5.45 2.10
CA MET A 69 -4.33 -5.91 2.89
C MET A 69 -3.77 -4.79 3.75
N LEU A 70 -3.60 -3.58 3.20
CA LEU A 70 -3.11 -2.43 3.94
C LEU A 70 -4.09 -1.98 5.03
N CYS A 71 -5.40 -1.99 4.77
CA CYS A 71 -6.43 -1.74 5.79
C CYS A 71 -6.40 -2.79 6.91
N THR A 72 -6.23 -4.06 6.53
CA THR A 72 -6.37 -5.20 7.45
C THR A 72 -5.14 -5.38 8.32
N CYS A 73 -3.95 -5.42 7.72
CA CYS A 73 -2.68 -5.58 8.43
C CYS A 73 -2.23 -4.25 9.05
N GLY A 74 -2.20 -3.19 8.26
CA GLY A 74 -1.54 -1.93 8.62
C GLY A 74 -0.03 -1.97 8.42
N PHE A 75 0.69 -1.12 9.15
CA PHE A 75 2.17 -1.13 9.21
C PHE A 75 2.66 -1.55 10.59
N TYR A 76 3.81 -2.22 10.59
CA TYR A 76 4.58 -2.54 11.78
C TYR A 76 5.74 -1.57 11.96
N CYS A 77 5.91 -1.04 13.18
CA CYS A 77 7.08 -0.26 13.57
C CYS A 77 7.96 -1.14 14.45
N GLN A 78 9.13 -1.53 13.92
CA GLN A 78 10.08 -2.42 14.58
C GLN A 78 10.62 -1.80 15.88
N ASP A 79 10.93 -0.49 15.88
CA ASP A 79 11.45 0.21 17.06
C ASP A 79 10.49 0.18 18.26
N LEU A 80 9.18 0.22 18.00
CA LEU A 80 8.14 0.25 19.04
C LEU A 80 7.49 -1.12 19.28
N GLY A 81 7.74 -2.09 18.40
CA GLY A 81 7.07 -3.39 18.38
C GLY A 81 5.54 -3.26 18.27
N ARG A 82 5.06 -2.30 17.46
CA ARG A 82 3.63 -1.94 17.39
C ARG A 82 3.11 -1.88 15.97
N VAL A 83 1.82 -2.23 15.83
CA VAL A 83 1.07 -2.13 14.58
C VAL A 83 0.11 -0.95 14.62
N MET A 84 0.07 -0.20 13.53
CA MET A 84 -0.91 0.84 13.24
C MET A 84 -1.72 0.45 12.01
N LYS A 85 -3.05 0.63 12.06
CA LYS A 85 -3.94 0.43 10.91
C LYS A 85 -4.38 1.75 10.28
N PHE A 86 -4.76 1.67 9.01
CA PHE A 86 -5.34 2.76 8.22
C PHE A 86 -6.81 2.47 7.97
N THR A 87 -7.60 3.52 7.76
CA THR A 87 -8.91 3.35 7.14
C THR A 87 -8.77 3.39 5.62
N GLU A 88 -9.75 2.81 4.92
CA GLU A 88 -9.77 2.83 3.46
C GLU A 88 -9.78 4.27 2.90
N GLU A 89 -10.51 5.18 3.55
CA GLU A 89 -10.59 6.58 3.11
C GLU A 89 -9.23 7.29 3.19
N GLU A 90 -8.42 6.98 4.21
CA GLU A 90 -7.07 7.55 4.38
C GLU A 90 -6.14 7.09 3.27
N ILE A 91 -6.22 5.82 2.88
CA ILE A 91 -5.43 5.27 1.78
C ILE A 91 -5.85 5.93 0.46
N TRP A 92 -7.14 6.05 0.19
CA TRP A 92 -7.65 6.71 -1.01
C TRP A 92 -7.25 8.20 -1.09
N GLU A 93 -7.29 8.92 0.03
CA GLU A 93 -6.81 10.30 0.07
C GLU A 93 -5.31 10.39 -0.23
N GLY A 94 -4.51 9.44 0.26
CA GLY A 94 -3.10 9.31 -0.11
C GLY A 94 -2.89 9.11 -1.61
N ILE A 95 -3.60 8.14 -2.21
CA ILE A 95 -3.50 7.83 -3.63
C ILE A 95 -3.89 9.03 -4.50
N LYS A 96 -4.97 9.74 -4.17
CA LYS A 96 -5.41 10.94 -4.92
C LYS A 96 -4.37 12.07 -4.92
N ARG A 97 -3.60 12.19 -3.84
CA ARG A 97 -2.59 13.26 -3.65
C ARG A 97 -1.20 12.86 -4.13
N ALA A 98 -1.02 11.64 -4.63
CA ALA A 98 0.27 11.17 -5.14
C ALA A 98 0.79 12.11 -6.25
N PRO A 99 2.09 12.47 -6.23
CA PRO A 99 2.67 13.40 -7.19
C PRO A 99 2.62 12.80 -8.60
N LYS A 100 2.13 13.58 -9.57
CA LYS A 100 2.00 13.16 -10.97
C LYS A 100 3.20 13.53 -11.85
N LYS A 101 4.16 14.27 -11.31
CA LYS A 101 5.37 14.71 -12.00
C LYS A 101 6.46 14.98 -10.97
N LEU A 102 7.70 14.74 -11.37
CA LEU A 102 8.89 15.06 -10.57
C LEU A 102 9.89 15.76 -11.48
N ILE A 103 10.55 16.80 -10.98
CA ILE A 103 11.63 17.50 -11.66
C ILE A 103 12.84 17.39 -10.76
N LEU A 104 13.94 16.86 -11.28
CA LEU A 104 15.21 16.72 -10.56
C LEU A 104 16.31 17.43 -11.33
N GLY A 105 17.31 17.93 -10.60
CA GLY A 105 18.42 18.68 -11.18
C GLY A 105 18.08 20.14 -11.46
N GLU A 106 19.07 20.87 -11.95
CA GLU A 106 19.00 22.31 -12.18
C GLU A 106 19.71 22.69 -13.50
N GLY A 107 19.39 23.88 -14.03
CA GLY A 107 20.01 24.38 -15.26
C GLY A 107 19.84 23.46 -16.46
N ARG A 108 20.95 23.05 -17.07
CA ARG A 108 20.97 22.18 -18.26
C ARG A 108 20.77 20.70 -17.93
N ASP A 109 20.92 20.30 -16.67
CA ASP A 109 20.87 18.92 -16.21
C ASP A 109 19.50 18.52 -15.64
N ILE A 110 18.47 19.34 -15.90
CA ILE A 110 17.10 19.06 -15.44
C ILE A 110 16.55 17.81 -16.12
N ALA A 111 16.14 16.84 -15.30
CA ALA A 111 15.36 15.68 -15.70
C ALA A 111 13.89 15.85 -15.26
N ARG A 112 12.96 15.61 -16.18
CA ARG A 112 11.51 15.67 -15.94
C ARG A 112 10.91 14.28 -16.05
N PHE A 113 10.23 13.84 -14.99
CA PHE A 113 9.65 12.52 -14.87
C PHE A 113 8.12 12.60 -14.90
N TYR A 114 7.52 11.73 -15.72
CA TYR A 114 6.08 11.61 -15.91
C TYR A 114 5.65 10.14 -15.87
N PRO A 115 4.39 9.83 -15.53
CA PRO A 115 3.86 8.47 -15.56
C PRO A 115 3.97 7.87 -16.97
N ARG A 116 4.30 6.59 -17.03
CA ARG A 116 4.29 5.79 -18.25
C ARG A 116 3.18 4.75 -18.14
N HIS A 117 2.52 4.47 -19.25
CA HIS A 117 1.60 3.33 -19.33
C HIS A 117 2.39 2.04 -19.60
N GLY A 118 1.76 0.90 -19.30
CA GLY A 118 2.30 -0.40 -19.72
C GLY A 118 2.38 -0.45 -21.25
N ASN A 119 3.44 -1.07 -21.76
CA ASN A 119 3.61 -1.32 -23.21
C ASN A 119 3.10 -2.71 -23.62
N ALA A 120 2.35 -3.39 -22.74
CA ALA A 120 1.67 -4.63 -23.08
C ALA A 120 0.52 -4.31 -24.06
N PRO A 121 0.25 -5.21 -25.04
CA PRO A 121 -0.78 -5.01 -26.05
C PRO A 121 -2.19 -4.82 -25.47
#